data_AF-C3ZSD0-F1
#
_entry.id   AF-C3ZSD0-F1
#
_cell.length_a   1.000
_cell.length_b   1.000
_cell.length_c   1.000
_cell.angle_alpha   90.00
_cell.angle_beta   90.00
_cell.angle_gamma   90.00
#
_symmetry.space_group_name_H-M   'P 1'
#
loop_
_entity.id
_entity.type
_entity.pdbx_description
1 polymer ?
#
loop_
_entity_poly.entity_id
_entity_poly.type
_entity_poly.pdbx_seq_one_letter_code
_entity_poly.pdbx_strand_id
1 'polypeptide(L)'
;FDHHETLDVEGKFRILWKFDDEKIEFEARVQTTGWVGLGLSPNGGMPGSDIAIGWVKDGIAHLTDRYAEAKAQPRMDESQDWELVSGYENETHTVLRFNRKLTTCDVRDRVINEDTIRVLWAWHDDDPEDESGVSGPTYHGANRGVKSTVLLSNIITPTNIQESLNYTFDILMKNVPVPYDKDTTYWCRVFQLPNITSKHHILKYEPIITPGNEGVVHHLLIYRCDKRHQVTILPDGDPGHACEPQFSRPCFNILAGWGVGVGTVLTPDHVGYPIGDDEDSGYVIMEMHYDNPQLASGIHDSSGLRLTYTPELRDNDMGVLLVGVGVNKYHVVPPHAEAFVSAGFCNSRCLSAELGQPIHIVGVNLATRPLGVKISARVIHNGTETEIAREDNYDYDMQLTRMLKEEITVYPGDSLIIECTYDSTHKEHVTFGGLDIKDELCLAGFQYYPKFNLTDCVSTPSLYTTTGFAGIQDADFDYDTLELNITAPAAMVGMTYEDAIRAVPWTEEKAQTFSDMLLNGIFHTRC
;
A
#
# COMPACT_ATOMS: atom_id res chain seq x y z
N PHE A 1 11.43 -7.40 21.13
CA PHE A 1 10.39 -7.06 20.16
C PHE A 1 11.10 -6.52 18.97
N ASP A 2 10.80 -7.08 17.81
CA ASP A 2 11.56 -6.83 16.59
C ASP A 2 10.86 -5.77 15.73
N HIS A 3 9.58 -5.51 16.05
CA HIS A 3 8.75 -4.49 15.43
C HIS A 3 8.24 -3.50 16.47
N HIS A 4 8.00 -2.26 16.03
CA HIS A 4 7.36 -1.23 16.85
C HIS A 4 6.70 -0.16 16.00
N GLU A 5 5.71 0.50 16.57
CA GLU A 5 4.99 1.58 15.91
C GLU A 5 4.39 2.57 16.92
N THR A 6 4.37 3.84 16.53
CA THR A 6 3.68 4.91 17.27
C THR A 6 2.34 5.15 16.60
N LEU A 7 1.24 5.04 17.34
CA LEU A 7 -0.12 5.02 16.77
C LEU A 7 -0.78 6.40 16.73
N ASP A 8 -0.41 7.31 17.63
CA ASP A 8 -0.94 8.67 17.69
C ASP A 8 0.11 9.72 17.30
N VAL A 9 -0.37 10.89 16.86
CA VAL A 9 0.49 12.00 16.41
C VAL A 9 1.39 12.55 17.52
N GLU A 10 0.92 12.51 18.78
CA GLU A 10 1.68 13.06 19.93
C GLU A 10 2.71 12.08 20.50
N GLY A 11 2.73 10.84 20.03
CA GLY A 11 3.67 9.81 20.49
C GLY A 11 3.33 9.18 21.85
N LYS A 12 2.09 9.32 22.32
CA LYS A 12 1.63 8.81 23.61
C LYS A 12 1.32 7.32 23.61
N PHE A 13 0.94 6.75 22.47
CA PHE A 13 0.55 5.36 22.31
C PHE A 13 1.55 4.67 21.38
N ARG A 14 2.38 3.81 21.96
CA ARG A 14 3.34 2.99 21.22
C ARG A 14 3.03 1.51 21.40
N ILE A 15 3.05 0.77 20.30
CA ILE A 15 3.03 -0.68 20.32
C ILE A 15 4.39 -1.24 19.92
N LEU A 16 4.76 -2.35 20.52
CA LEU A 16 5.86 -3.20 20.11
C LEU A 16 5.32 -4.61 19.92
N TRP A 17 5.80 -5.33 18.92
CA TRP A 17 5.36 -6.71 18.72
C TRP A 17 6.44 -7.62 18.17
N LYS A 18 6.16 -8.91 18.29
CA LYS A 18 6.87 -10.03 17.69
C LYS A 18 5.85 -11.14 17.47
N PHE A 19 6.13 -12.05 16.56
CA PHE A 19 5.24 -13.14 16.23
C PHE A 19 6.05 -14.41 15.91
N ASP A 20 5.36 -15.55 15.96
CA ASP A 20 5.78 -16.82 15.40
C ASP A 20 4.67 -17.35 14.49
N ASP A 21 4.78 -18.60 14.04
CA ASP A 21 3.79 -19.20 13.14
C ASP A 21 2.41 -19.45 13.81
N GLU A 22 2.29 -19.33 15.13
CA GLU A 22 1.07 -19.60 15.88
C GLU A 22 0.41 -18.34 16.45
N LYS A 23 1.19 -17.37 16.93
CA LYS A 23 0.68 -16.20 17.65
C LYS A 23 1.51 -14.93 17.51
N ILE A 24 0.86 -13.81 17.83
CA ILE A 24 1.48 -12.50 17.98
C ILE A 24 1.44 -12.06 19.44
N GLU A 25 2.51 -11.42 19.90
CA GLU A 25 2.63 -10.85 21.23
C GLU A 25 2.90 -9.36 21.12
N PHE A 26 2.03 -8.56 21.74
CA PHE A 26 2.10 -7.11 21.80
C PHE A 26 2.57 -6.63 23.16
N GLU A 27 3.27 -5.50 23.18
CA GLU A 27 3.44 -4.62 24.33
C GLU A 27 2.95 -3.22 23.96
N ALA A 28 1.83 -2.80 24.56
CA ALA A 28 1.32 -1.45 24.47
C ALA A 28 1.93 -0.61 25.60
N ARG A 29 2.56 0.51 25.25
CA ARG A 29 3.10 1.52 26.17
C ARG A 29 2.33 2.81 25.92
N VAL A 30 1.50 3.21 26.88
CA VAL A 30 0.61 4.36 26.70
C VAL A 30 0.83 5.36 27.82
N GLN A 31 1.00 6.64 27.46
CA GLN A 31 1.17 7.75 28.40
C GLN A 31 -0.17 8.12 29.04
N THR A 32 -0.60 7.29 29.99
CA THR A 32 -1.81 7.42 30.78
C THR A 32 -1.65 6.63 32.09
N THR A 33 -2.53 6.84 33.07
CA THR A 33 -2.64 6.03 34.30
C THR A 33 -4.03 5.40 34.41
N GLY A 34 -4.61 5.07 33.25
CA GLY A 34 -5.91 4.44 33.16
C GLY A 34 -5.91 3.33 32.11
N TRP A 35 -7.06 3.14 31.46
CA TRP A 35 -7.23 2.04 30.51
C TRP A 35 -6.64 2.33 29.12
N VAL A 36 -6.24 1.23 28.48
CA VAL A 36 -5.67 1.17 27.14
C VAL A 36 -6.48 0.18 26.30
N GLY A 37 -6.84 0.59 25.09
CA GLY A 37 -7.54 -0.24 24.10
C GLY A 37 -6.74 -0.36 22.81
N LEU A 38 -6.64 -1.59 22.31
CA LEU A 38 -6.07 -1.93 21.00
C LEU A 38 -7.06 -2.82 20.27
N GLY A 39 -7.37 -2.53 19.00
CA GLY A 39 -8.32 -3.31 18.22
C GLY A 39 -7.88 -3.57 16.80
N LEU A 40 -8.38 -4.64 16.22
CA LEU A 40 -8.16 -5.06 14.84
C LEU A 40 -9.47 -4.84 14.07
N SER A 41 -9.43 -3.92 13.10
CA SER A 41 -10.62 -3.50 12.36
C SER A 41 -10.57 -3.93 10.90
N PRO A 42 -11.72 -4.36 10.31
CA PRO A 42 -11.79 -4.66 8.89
C PRO A 42 -11.66 -3.41 8.00
N ASN A 43 -12.01 -2.21 8.49
CA ASN A 43 -12.09 -1.01 7.65
C ASN A 43 -11.67 0.28 8.38
N GLY A 44 -11.08 0.16 9.57
CA GLY A 44 -10.74 1.29 10.44
C GLY A 44 -11.90 1.87 11.25
N GLY A 45 -13.13 1.38 11.05
CA GLY A 45 -14.27 1.68 11.91
C GLY A 45 -14.38 0.73 13.09
N MET A 46 -15.12 1.14 14.14
CA MET A 46 -15.41 0.26 15.27
C MET A 46 -16.23 -0.98 14.90
N PRO A 47 -17.33 -0.91 14.11
CA PRO A 47 -18.14 -2.08 13.82
C PRO A 47 -17.33 -3.22 13.18
N GLY A 48 -17.47 -4.42 13.73
CA GLY A 48 -16.72 -5.60 13.32
C GLY A 48 -15.35 -5.75 13.95
N SER A 49 -14.93 -4.85 14.84
CA SER A 49 -13.57 -4.89 15.39
C SER A 49 -13.44 -5.85 16.58
N ASP A 50 -12.33 -6.56 16.57
CA ASP A 50 -11.81 -7.45 17.61
C ASP A 50 -10.88 -6.63 18.53
N ILE A 51 -11.21 -6.45 19.80
CA ILE A 51 -10.64 -5.41 20.67
C ILE A 51 -10.20 -5.96 22.02
N ALA A 52 -8.92 -5.76 22.35
CA ALA A 52 -8.39 -5.90 23.70
C ALA A 52 -8.49 -4.57 24.45
N ILE A 53 -9.05 -4.59 25.66
CA ILE A 53 -9.03 -3.47 26.61
C ILE A 53 -8.43 -3.92 27.92
N GLY A 54 -7.37 -3.23 28.38
CA GLY A 54 -6.70 -3.54 29.64
C GLY A 54 -6.32 -2.30 30.45
N TRP A 55 -6.00 -2.52 31.71
CA TRP A 55 -5.66 -1.49 32.69
C TRP A 55 -4.91 -2.10 33.88
N VAL A 56 -4.42 -1.28 34.81
CA VAL A 56 -3.70 -1.77 36.00
C VAL A 56 -4.27 -1.10 37.24
N LYS A 57 -4.96 -1.88 38.09
CA LYS A 57 -5.60 -1.38 39.30
C LYS A 57 -4.97 -2.02 40.52
N ASP A 58 -4.55 -1.20 41.49
CA ASP A 58 -3.89 -1.65 42.72
C ASP A 58 -2.68 -2.59 42.48
N GLY A 59 -1.96 -2.36 41.37
CA GLY A 59 -0.80 -3.15 40.96
C GLY A 59 -1.13 -4.49 40.28
N ILE A 60 -2.41 -4.76 40.01
CA ILE A 60 -2.89 -5.94 39.30
C ILE A 60 -3.30 -5.54 37.88
N ALA A 61 -2.76 -6.22 36.88
CA ALA A 61 -3.10 -5.98 35.48
C ALA A 61 -4.34 -6.79 35.08
N HIS A 62 -5.21 -6.15 34.32
CA HIS A 62 -6.46 -6.72 33.79
C HIS A 62 -6.48 -6.57 32.26
N LEU A 63 -7.13 -7.53 31.60
CA LEU A 63 -7.39 -7.50 30.16
C LEU A 63 -8.75 -8.13 29.91
N THR A 64 -9.53 -7.53 29.02
CA THR A 64 -10.81 -8.07 28.54
C THR A 64 -10.79 -8.08 27.02
N ASP A 65 -11.18 -9.22 26.46
CA ASP A 65 -11.47 -9.37 25.04
C ASP A 65 -12.91 -8.94 24.74
N ARG A 66 -13.09 -8.16 23.67
CA ARG A 66 -14.31 -7.45 23.34
C ARG A 66 -14.53 -7.38 21.85
N TYR A 67 -15.81 -7.40 21.48
CA TYR A 67 -16.25 -7.21 20.11
C TYR A 67 -17.09 -5.94 19.96
N ALA A 68 -16.77 -5.15 18.94
CA ALA A 68 -17.49 -3.92 18.61
C ALA A 68 -18.55 -4.16 17.54
N GLU A 69 -19.83 -4.21 17.92
CA GLU A 69 -20.95 -4.35 16.97
C GLU A 69 -21.33 -3.01 16.31
N ALA A 70 -21.03 -1.89 16.96
CA ALA A 70 -21.43 -0.55 16.56
C ALA A 70 -20.42 0.49 17.04
N LYS A 71 -20.64 1.76 16.69
CA LYS A 71 -19.93 2.91 17.30
C LYS A 71 -20.45 3.18 18.72
N ALA A 72 -20.23 2.23 19.62
CA ALA A 72 -20.63 2.22 21.02
C ALA A 72 -19.60 1.46 21.85
N GLN A 73 -19.76 1.47 23.17
CA GLN A 73 -18.90 0.69 24.06
C GLN A 73 -18.91 -0.79 23.66
N PRO A 74 -17.75 -1.38 23.33
CA PRO A 74 -17.68 -2.78 22.91
C PRO A 74 -18.01 -3.71 24.07
N ARG A 75 -18.83 -4.71 23.79
CA ARG A 75 -19.22 -5.71 24.79
C ARG A 75 -18.08 -6.70 24.94
N MET A 76 -17.94 -7.28 26.13
CA MET A 76 -17.07 -8.43 26.30
C MET A 76 -17.48 -9.54 25.34
N ASP A 77 -16.51 -10.16 24.71
CA ASP A 77 -16.77 -11.27 23.82
C ASP A 77 -17.05 -12.56 24.61
N GLU A 78 -17.75 -13.49 23.98
CA GLU A 78 -18.10 -14.77 24.59
C GLU A 78 -16.88 -15.69 24.70
N SER A 79 -15.98 -15.60 23.72
CA SER A 79 -14.62 -16.13 23.79
C SER A 79 -13.67 -15.09 24.39
N GLN A 80 -12.55 -15.52 24.94
CA GLN A 80 -11.49 -14.62 25.41
C GLN A 80 -10.18 -15.10 24.80
N ASP A 81 -9.88 -14.61 23.60
CA ASP A 81 -8.76 -15.04 22.77
C ASP A 81 -7.51 -14.17 22.97
N TRP A 82 -7.66 -12.98 23.55
CA TRP A 82 -6.55 -12.17 24.03
C TRP A 82 -6.11 -12.59 25.43
N GLU A 83 -4.85 -13.01 25.54
CA GLU A 83 -4.26 -13.49 26.79
C GLU A 83 -3.29 -12.46 27.37
N LEU A 84 -3.58 -11.97 28.58
CA LEU A 84 -2.67 -11.12 29.33
C LEU A 84 -1.40 -11.89 29.73
N VAL A 85 -0.24 -11.33 29.40
CA VAL A 85 1.08 -11.85 29.80
C VAL A 85 1.58 -11.12 31.05
N SER A 86 1.54 -9.80 31.04
CA SER A 86 1.93 -8.95 32.17
C SER A 86 1.41 -7.54 32.00
N GLY A 87 1.31 -6.77 33.07
CA GLY A 87 1.09 -5.34 32.99
C GLY A 87 1.56 -4.63 34.24
N TYR A 88 1.95 -3.37 34.09
CA TYR A 88 2.27 -2.50 35.20
C TYR A 88 1.94 -1.05 34.83
N GLU A 89 1.73 -0.24 35.85
CA GLU A 89 1.53 1.20 35.73
C GLU A 89 2.60 1.92 36.55
N ASN A 90 3.10 3.02 36.03
CA ASN A 90 3.95 3.97 36.76
C ASN A 90 3.27 5.34 36.80
N GLU A 91 3.95 6.37 37.34
CA GLU A 91 3.40 7.72 37.49
C GLU A 91 2.85 8.37 36.20
N THR A 92 3.20 7.85 35.03
CA THR A 92 2.90 8.48 33.74
C THR A 92 2.40 7.50 32.66
N HIS A 93 2.56 6.19 32.86
CA HIS A 93 2.32 5.20 31.81
C HIS A 93 1.69 3.92 32.33
N THR A 94 0.74 3.42 31.56
CA THR A 94 0.23 2.05 31.59
C THR A 94 0.96 1.24 30.54
N VAL A 95 1.55 0.11 30.94
CA VAL A 95 2.25 -0.82 30.06
C VAL A 95 1.59 -2.18 30.18
N LEU A 96 1.07 -2.69 29.06
CA LEU A 96 0.38 -3.98 28.98
C LEU A 96 1.04 -4.84 27.93
N ARG A 97 1.26 -6.11 28.29
CA ARG A 97 1.79 -7.14 27.41
C ARG A 97 0.78 -8.27 27.31
N PHE A 98 0.40 -8.61 26.10
CA PHE A 98 -0.64 -9.60 25.84
C PHE A 98 -0.39 -10.30 24.50
N ASN A 99 -0.97 -11.48 24.32
CA ASN A 99 -0.78 -12.27 23.11
C ASN A 99 -2.11 -12.82 22.60
N ARG A 100 -2.17 -13.10 21.31
CA ARG A 100 -3.34 -13.67 20.63
C ARG A 100 -2.86 -14.58 19.49
N LYS A 101 -3.56 -15.69 19.28
CA LYS A 101 -3.27 -16.57 18.13
C LYS A 101 -3.50 -15.83 16.81
N LEU A 102 -2.72 -16.14 15.79
CA LEU A 102 -2.90 -15.55 14.46
C LEU A 102 -4.27 -15.88 13.86
N THR A 103 -4.78 -17.07 14.17
CA THR A 103 -6.14 -17.52 13.82
C THR A 103 -6.76 -18.18 15.03
N THR A 104 -8.00 -17.80 15.33
CA THR A 104 -8.79 -18.36 16.43
C THR A 104 -9.99 -19.14 15.86
N CYS A 105 -10.75 -19.80 16.73
CA CYS A 105 -11.99 -20.47 16.33
C CYS A 105 -13.22 -19.58 16.54
N ASP A 106 -13.04 -18.37 17.08
CA ASP A 106 -14.10 -17.37 17.16
C ASP A 106 -14.31 -16.73 15.78
N VAL A 107 -15.56 -16.57 15.39
CA VAL A 107 -15.96 -15.97 14.11
C VAL A 107 -16.02 -14.44 14.15
N ARG A 108 -15.97 -13.85 15.35
CA ARG A 108 -15.92 -12.40 15.59
C ARG A 108 -14.50 -11.85 15.52
N ASP A 109 -13.56 -12.74 15.72
CA ASP A 109 -12.14 -12.48 15.71
C ASP A 109 -11.59 -12.21 14.31
N ARG A 110 -10.55 -11.39 14.25
CA ARG A 110 -9.86 -11.08 12.99
C ARG A 110 -8.68 -12.02 12.78
N VAL A 111 -8.60 -12.62 11.59
CA VAL A 111 -7.41 -13.37 11.19
C VAL A 111 -6.26 -12.38 11.02
N ILE A 112 -5.12 -12.68 11.64
CA ILE A 112 -3.87 -11.94 11.46
C ILE A 112 -3.03 -12.73 10.47
N ASN A 113 -2.94 -12.23 9.24
CA ASN A 113 -2.13 -12.77 8.16
C ASN A 113 -1.12 -11.70 7.70
N GLU A 114 -0.52 -11.88 6.52
CA GLU A 114 0.41 -10.91 5.93
C GLU A 114 -0.31 -9.71 5.28
N ASP A 115 -1.64 -9.63 5.43
CA ASP A 115 -2.42 -8.52 4.91
C ASP A 115 -2.20 -7.24 5.74
N THR A 116 -2.49 -6.10 5.12
CA THR A 116 -2.62 -4.84 5.83
C THR A 116 -3.77 -4.95 6.83
N ILE A 117 -3.62 -4.38 8.02
CA ILE A 117 -4.66 -4.35 9.04
C ILE A 117 -4.82 -2.95 9.62
N ARG A 118 -6.06 -2.55 9.89
CA ARG A 118 -6.37 -1.29 10.54
C ARG A 118 -6.37 -1.50 12.05
N VAL A 119 -5.34 -1.00 12.73
CA VAL A 119 -5.21 -1.06 14.18
C VAL A 119 -5.93 0.13 14.79
N LEU A 120 -7.01 -0.14 15.50
CA LEU A 120 -7.68 0.83 16.36
C LEU A 120 -6.89 1.00 17.64
N TRP A 121 -6.83 2.23 18.13
CA TRP A 121 -6.26 2.54 19.43
C TRP A 121 -7.15 3.52 20.17
N ALA A 122 -7.21 3.38 21.49
CA ALA A 122 -7.90 4.32 22.37
C ALA A 122 -7.34 4.24 23.79
N TRP A 123 -7.47 5.31 24.56
CA TRP A 123 -7.08 5.33 25.97
C TRP A 123 -7.84 6.38 26.78
N HIS A 124 -7.78 6.27 28.10
CA HIS A 124 -8.31 7.27 29.03
C HIS A 124 -7.51 7.26 30.34
N ASP A 125 -7.46 8.40 31.03
CA ASP A 125 -6.73 8.56 32.30
C ASP A 125 -7.39 7.94 33.53
N ASP A 126 -8.55 7.30 33.36
CA ASP A 126 -9.29 6.67 34.46
C ASP A 126 -9.40 5.18 34.18
N ASP A 127 -9.19 4.35 35.20
CA ASP A 127 -9.50 2.92 35.14
C ASP A 127 -11.01 2.66 35.12
N PRO A 128 -11.45 1.48 34.64
CA PRO A 128 -12.81 1.02 34.87
C PRO A 128 -13.15 0.97 36.38
N GLU A 129 -14.39 1.35 36.71
CA GLU A 129 -14.87 1.33 38.09
C GLU A 129 -14.79 -0.08 38.70
N ASP A 130 -15.10 -1.09 37.89
CA ASP A 130 -15.14 -2.50 38.27
C ASP A 130 -14.00 -3.31 37.63
N GLU A 131 -13.32 -4.12 38.45
CA GLU A 131 -12.16 -4.94 38.07
C GLU A 131 -12.46 -6.07 37.10
N SER A 132 -13.72 -6.50 36.97
CA SER A 132 -14.11 -7.49 35.96
C SER A 132 -14.21 -6.88 34.57
N GLY A 133 -14.32 -5.55 34.48
CA GLY A 133 -14.55 -4.84 33.22
C GLY A 133 -15.95 -5.05 32.63
N VAL A 134 -16.89 -5.75 33.29
CA VAL A 134 -18.22 -6.03 32.71
C VAL A 134 -18.97 -4.75 32.34
N SER A 135 -18.89 -3.71 33.17
CA SER A 135 -19.49 -2.40 32.90
C SER A 135 -18.78 -1.62 31.79
N GLY A 136 -17.61 -2.09 31.36
CA GLY A 136 -16.71 -1.47 30.40
C GLY A 136 -16.02 -0.21 30.91
N PRO A 137 -15.08 0.32 30.11
CA PRO A 137 -14.30 1.50 30.46
C PRO A 137 -15.06 2.82 30.22
N THR A 138 -14.60 3.89 30.87
CA THR A 138 -15.02 5.27 30.57
C THR A 138 -14.74 5.64 29.10
N TYR A 139 -15.59 6.47 28.49
CA TYR A 139 -15.44 6.90 27.09
C TYR A 139 -14.12 7.66 26.85
N HIS A 140 -13.30 7.20 25.91
CA HIS A 140 -11.97 7.74 25.56
C HIS A 140 -11.94 9.20 25.07
N GLY A 141 -13.09 9.83 24.80
CA GLY A 141 -13.11 11.19 24.25
C GLY A 141 -12.37 11.29 22.91
N ALA A 142 -11.43 12.22 22.82
CA ALA A 142 -10.59 12.43 21.63
C ALA A 142 -9.36 11.51 21.57
N ASN A 143 -9.05 10.76 22.63
CA ASN A 143 -7.89 9.88 22.75
C ASN A 143 -8.12 8.55 22.04
N ARG A 144 -8.32 8.62 20.72
CA ARG A 144 -8.56 7.46 19.87
C ARG A 144 -8.12 7.71 18.43
N GLY A 145 -7.92 6.65 17.69
CA GLY A 145 -7.64 6.71 16.27
C GLY A 145 -7.55 5.34 15.63
N VAL A 146 -7.10 5.34 14.38
CA VAL A 146 -6.79 4.16 13.58
C VAL A 146 -5.44 4.38 12.93
N LYS A 147 -4.67 3.31 12.75
CA LYS A 147 -3.47 3.32 11.92
C LYS A 147 -3.38 2.02 11.13
N SER A 148 -3.08 2.11 9.84
CA SER A 148 -2.90 0.95 8.97
C SER A 148 -1.47 0.44 9.06
N THR A 149 -1.29 -0.87 9.26
CA THR A 149 0.04 -1.49 9.41
C THR A 149 0.05 -2.92 8.90
N VAL A 150 1.22 -3.52 8.74
CA VAL A 150 1.40 -4.96 8.44
C VAL A 150 2.06 -5.61 9.64
N LEU A 151 1.25 -6.36 10.40
CA LEU A 151 1.70 -7.02 11.63
C LEU A 151 2.67 -8.16 11.35
N LEU A 152 2.43 -8.96 10.30
CA LEU A 152 3.29 -10.08 9.91
C LEU A 152 4.27 -9.69 8.80
N SER A 153 5.09 -8.68 9.07
CA SER A 153 6.18 -8.30 8.16
C SER A 153 7.44 -9.09 8.49
N ASN A 154 8.03 -9.77 7.50
CA ASN A 154 9.27 -10.51 7.71
C ASN A 154 10.46 -9.54 7.69
N ILE A 155 11.25 -9.52 8.76
CA ILE A 155 12.54 -8.84 8.77
C ILE A 155 13.56 -9.77 8.12
N ILE A 156 13.86 -9.54 6.84
CA ILE A 156 14.98 -10.21 6.19
C ILE A 156 16.24 -9.75 6.93
N THR A 157 16.94 -10.67 7.59
CA THR A 157 18.23 -10.36 8.22
C THR A 157 19.33 -10.71 7.21
N PRO A 158 20.22 -9.78 6.83
CA PRO A 158 21.24 -10.07 5.85
C PRO A 158 22.27 -11.05 6.39
N THR A 159 22.64 -12.05 5.58
CA THR A 159 23.68 -13.02 5.93
C THR A 159 25.10 -12.51 5.66
N ASN A 160 25.30 -11.61 4.70
CA ASN A 160 26.63 -11.16 4.26
C ASN A 160 26.65 -9.73 3.66
N ILE A 161 26.33 -8.70 4.44
CA ILE A 161 26.67 -7.32 4.02
C ILE A 161 28.09 -7.01 4.52
N GLN A 162 29.07 -7.09 3.62
CA GLN A 162 30.44 -6.71 3.94
C GLN A 162 30.52 -5.17 4.04
N GLU A 163 30.43 -4.63 5.25
CA GLU A 163 30.29 -3.18 5.50
C GLU A 163 31.46 -2.33 4.98
N SER A 164 32.63 -2.92 4.73
CA SER A 164 33.87 -2.19 4.46
C SER A 164 33.93 -1.41 3.13
N LEU A 165 33.00 -1.65 2.19
CA LEU A 165 32.97 -0.99 0.87
C LEU A 165 31.62 -0.35 0.52
N ASN A 166 30.72 -0.27 1.50
CA ASN A 166 29.41 0.31 1.29
C ASN A 166 29.43 1.83 1.47
N TYR A 167 28.74 2.52 0.57
CA TYR A 167 28.46 3.94 0.65
C TYR A 167 27.00 4.17 1.01
N THR A 168 26.70 5.33 1.57
CA THR A 168 25.32 5.72 1.90
C THR A 168 25.01 7.11 1.38
N PHE A 169 23.76 7.32 0.97
CA PHE A 169 23.21 8.65 0.73
C PHE A 169 21.77 8.73 1.22
N ASP A 170 21.37 9.93 1.62
CA ASP A 170 20.05 10.18 2.20
C ASP A 170 19.21 10.98 1.20
N ILE A 171 17.98 10.55 0.99
CA ILE A 171 16.95 11.29 0.28
C ILE A 171 15.95 11.72 1.36
N LEU A 172 16.03 12.98 1.78
CA LEU A 172 15.25 13.52 2.90
C LEU A 172 14.44 14.74 2.44
N MET A 173 13.17 14.80 2.83
CA MET A 173 12.40 16.04 2.76
C MET A 173 13.13 17.18 3.46
N LYS A 174 12.84 18.43 3.10
CA LYS A 174 13.50 19.59 3.73
C LYS A 174 12.50 20.50 4.39
N ASN A 175 12.38 20.32 5.71
CA ASN A 175 11.60 21.17 6.61
C ASN A 175 10.19 21.47 6.06
N VAL A 176 9.49 20.42 5.66
CA VAL A 176 8.13 20.48 5.12
C VAL A 176 7.17 20.89 6.23
N PRO A 177 6.42 21.99 6.09
CA PRO A 177 5.34 22.29 7.01
C PRO A 177 4.17 21.34 6.70
N VAL A 178 3.95 20.34 7.55
CA VAL A 178 2.88 19.35 7.32
C VAL A 178 1.53 20.07 7.40
N PRO A 179 0.67 19.95 6.38
CA PRO A 179 -0.65 20.59 6.41
C PRO A 179 -1.51 20.10 7.58
N TYR A 180 -2.33 21.01 8.09
CA TYR A 180 -3.26 20.78 9.21
C TYR A 180 -4.69 21.20 8.85
N ASP A 181 -4.93 21.52 7.58
CA ASP A 181 -6.24 21.83 7.01
C ASP A 181 -6.94 20.59 6.42
N LYS A 182 -6.25 19.46 6.40
CA LYS A 182 -6.72 18.13 5.96
C LYS A 182 -6.01 17.05 6.76
N ASP A 183 -6.64 15.89 6.88
CA ASP A 183 -6.09 14.73 7.57
C ASP A 183 -4.99 14.02 6.76
N THR A 184 -5.16 13.90 5.45
CA THR A 184 -4.25 13.13 4.57
C THR A 184 -3.55 14.06 3.58
N THR A 185 -2.21 14.02 3.51
CA THR A 185 -1.42 14.80 2.54
C THR A 185 -0.34 13.98 1.85
N TYR A 186 -0.36 13.99 0.52
CA TYR A 186 0.74 13.49 -0.32
C TYR A 186 1.63 14.66 -0.76
N TRP A 187 2.92 14.57 -0.45
CA TRP A 187 3.92 15.62 -0.69
C TRP A 187 5.03 15.13 -1.59
N CYS A 188 5.25 15.81 -2.70
CA CYS A 188 6.18 15.41 -3.74
C CYS A 188 7.38 16.33 -3.82
N ARG A 189 8.55 15.74 -4.07
CA ARG A 189 9.77 16.48 -4.34
C ARG A 189 10.74 15.70 -5.23
N VAL A 190 11.37 16.41 -6.16
CA VAL A 190 12.49 15.90 -6.97
C VAL A 190 13.80 15.97 -6.18
N PHE A 191 14.59 14.90 -6.26
CA PHE A 191 15.91 14.78 -5.67
C PHE A 191 16.94 14.42 -6.72
N GLN A 192 18.13 15.00 -6.60
CA GLN A 192 19.29 14.61 -7.36
C GLN A 192 20.03 13.49 -6.61
N LEU A 193 20.29 12.38 -7.31
CA LEU A 193 21.14 11.30 -6.80
C LEU A 193 22.60 11.76 -6.73
N PRO A 194 23.44 11.12 -5.88
CA PRO A 194 24.87 11.40 -5.87
C PRO A 194 25.48 11.27 -7.26
N ASN A 195 26.53 12.05 -7.55
CA ASN A 195 27.25 11.93 -8.81
C ASN A 195 28.08 10.64 -8.82
N ILE A 196 27.48 9.55 -9.30
CA ILE A 196 28.09 8.23 -9.41
C ILE A 196 28.59 8.06 -10.85
N THR A 197 29.91 7.86 -11.01
CA THR A 197 30.58 7.81 -12.33
C THR A 197 30.69 6.41 -12.92
N SER A 198 30.23 5.39 -12.21
CA SER A 198 30.25 3.98 -12.64
C SER A 198 29.10 3.22 -11.97
N LYS A 199 28.70 2.09 -12.56
CA LYS A 199 27.58 1.31 -12.04
C LYS A 199 27.82 0.83 -10.61
N HIS A 200 26.80 0.99 -9.76
CA HIS A 200 26.73 0.48 -8.40
C HIS A 200 25.41 -0.27 -8.19
N HIS A 201 25.33 -1.03 -7.11
CA HIS A 201 24.10 -1.69 -6.66
C HIS A 201 23.63 -1.11 -5.32
N ILE A 202 22.38 -0.67 -5.25
CA ILE A 202 21.68 -0.44 -3.98
C ILE A 202 21.38 -1.81 -3.37
N LEU A 203 21.78 -1.98 -2.11
CA LEU A 203 21.63 -3.23 -1.36
C LEU A 203 20.47 -3.17 -0.37
N LYS A 204 20.25 -2.00 0.24
CA LYS A 204 19.20 -1.76 1.23
C LYS A 204 18.78 -0.31 1.29
N TYR A 205 17.61 -0.08 1.84
CA TYR A 205 17.16 1.23 2.29
C TYR A 205 16.48 1.13 3.65
N GLU A 206 16.64 2.19 4.44
CA GLU A 206 16.12 2.29 5.81
C GLU A 206 15.49 3.66 6.05
N PRO A 207 14.38 3.73 6.82
CA PRO A 207 13.71 4.98 7.10
C PRO A 207 14.54 5.89 8.00
N ILE A 208 14.54 7.18 7.71
CA ILE A 208 14.99 8.24 8.61
C ILE A 208 13.76 9.10 8.90
N ILE A 209 13.21 8.95 10.11
CA ILE A 209 12.06 9.71 10.55
C ILE A 209 12.51 10.84 11.46
N THR A 210 11.96 12.03 11.22
CA THR A 210 12.17 13.21 12.07
C THR A 210 11.64 12.90 13.46
N PRO A 211 12.43 13.04 14.53
CA PRO A 211 11.97 12.72 15.88
C PRO A 211 10.70 13.51 16.26
N GLY A 212 9.67 12.82 16.71
CA GLY A 212 8.35 13.37 17.02
C GLY A 212 7.34 13.27 15.87
N ASN A 213 7.77 12.89 14.66
CA ASN A 213 6.88 12.74 13.50
C ASN A 213 6.55 11.27 13.20
N GLU A 214 6.93 10.31 14.06
CA GLU A 214 6.63 8.88 13.89
C GLU A 214 5.12 8.58 13.83
N GLY A 215 4.32 9.44 14.45
CA GLY A 215 2.86 9.38 14.38
C GLY A 215 2.26 9.88 13.06
N VAL A 216 3.02 10.66 12.28
CA VAL A 216 2.51 11.42 11.11
C VAL A 216 3.05 10.91 9.78
N VAL A 217 4.30 10.46 9.73
CA VAL A 217 4.87 9.88 8.50
C VAL A 217 4.32 8.48 8.33
N HIS A 218 3.49 8.27 7.30
CA HIS A 218 2.73 7.03 7.12
C HIS A 218 3.37 6.08 6.09
N HIS A 219 3.72 6.59 4.91
CA HIS A 219 4.51 5.85 3.92
C HIS A 219 5.23 6.82 2.97
N LEU A 220 6.15 6.28 2.17
CA LEU A 220 6.76 7.01 1.07
C LEU A 220 7.14 6.09 -0.09
N LEU A 221 7.12 6.64 -1.29
CA LEU A 221 7.56 5.99 -2.53
C LEU A 221 8.66 6.84 -3.18
N ILE A 222 9.67 6.19 -3.74
CA ILE A 222 10.72 6.82 -4.53
C ILE A 222 10.67 6.28 -5.96
N TYR A 223 10.41 7.17 -6.91
CA TYR A 223 10.32 6.85 -8.33
C TYR A 223 11.58 7.31 -9.06
N ARG A 224 12.17 6.41 -9.86
CA ARG A 224 13.26 6.73 -10.79
C ARG A 224 12.71 7.45 -12.02
N CYS A 225 13.35 8.55 -12.37
CA CYS A 225 12.97 9.33 -13.55
C CYS A 225 13.64 8.79 -14.81
N ASP A 226 12.90 8.84 -15.92
CA ASP A 226 13.39 8.46 -17.23
C ASP A 226 14.29 9.54 -17.82
N LYS A 227 15.49 9.15 -18.26
CA LYS A 227 16.49 10.04 -18.87
C LYS A 227 16.01 10.75 -20.14
N ARG A 228 14.98 10.23 -20.81
CA ARG A 228 14.37 10.81 -22.02
C ARG A 228 13.49 12.03 -21.71
N HIS A 229 13.03 12.17 -20.46
CA HIS A 229 12.16 13.26 -20.07
C HIS A 229 12.94 14.38 -19.37
N GLN A 230 12.53 15.62 -19.60
CA GLN A 230 13.07 16.76 -18.87
C GLN A 230 12.50 16.77 -17.44
N VAL A 231 13.38 16.61 -16.46
CA VAL A 231 13.04 16.75 -15.04
C VAL A 231 13.27 18.20 -14.65
N THR A 232 12.24 18.85 -14.09
CA THR A 232 12.38 20.19 -13.51
C THR A 232 13.20 20.10 -12.23
N ILE A 233 14.39 20.68 -12.23
CA ILE A 233 15.26 20.73 -11.05
C ILE A 233 14.71 21.81 -10.12
N LEU A 234 14.27 21.39 -8.94
CA LEU A 234 13.86 22.32 -7.88
C LEU A 234 15.11 22.90 -7.19
N PRO A 235 15.09 24.17 -6.75
CA PRO A 235 16.16 24.73 -5.93
C PRO A 235 16.44 23.89 -4.68
N ASP A 236 17.69 23.85 -4.22
CA ASP A 236 18.07 23.04 -3.05
C ASP A 236 17.25 23.33 -1.78
N GLY A 237 16.77 24.56 -1.62
CA GLY A 237 15.95 25.02 -0.50
C GLY A 237 14.43 24.82 -0.68
N ASP A 238 14.00 24.29 -1.82
CA ASP A 238 12.59 24.01 -2.09
C ASP A 238 12.08 22.88 -1.17
N PRO A 239 11.00 23.08 -0.40
CA PRO A 239 10.46 22.05 0.48
C PRO A 239 9.69 20.95 -0.29
N GLY A 240 9.52 21.08 -1.60
CA GLY A 240 8.54 20.33 -2.37
C GLY A 240 7.16 20.97 -2.29
N HIS A 241 6.16 20.27 -2.80
CA HIS A 241 4.76 20.73 -2.79
C HIS A 241 3.82 19.53 -2.70
N ALA A 242 2.53 19.79 -2.48
CA ALA A 242 1.50 18.75 -2.59
C ALA A 242 1.59 18.07 -3.97
N CYS A 243 1.52 16.74 -4.01
CA CYS A 243 1.64 16.00 -5.26
C CYS A 243 0.55 16.43 -6.25
N GLU A 244 0.96 16.88 -7.45
CA GLU A 244 0.05 17.21 -8.54
C GLU A 244 0.13 16.14 -9.64
N PRO A 245 -0.99 15.82 -10.33
CA PRO A 245 -1.04 14.80 -11.39
C PRO A 245 0.00 14.94 -12.50
N GLN A 246 0.41 16.17 -12.81
CA GLN A 246 1.44 16.46 -13.82
C GLN A 246 2.88 16.23 -13.34
N PHE A 247 3.12 16.21 -12.02
CA PHE A 247 4.46 16.23 -11.45
C PHE A 247 5.17 14.87 -11.55
N SER A 248 4.42 13.76 -11.57
CA SER A 248 4.93 12.39 -11.64
C SER A 248 5.23 11.90 -13.07
N ARG A 249 4.84 12.65 -14.11
CA ARG A 249 4.94 12.17 -15.51
C ARG A 249 6.34 11.76 -16.01
N PRO A 250 7.48 12.29 -15.53
CA PRO A 250 8.78 11.79 -15.98
C PRO A 250 9.28 10.56 -15.21
N CYS A 251 8.60 10.13 -14.13
CA CYS A 251 9.13 9.13 -13.19
C CYS A 251 8.03 8.14 -12.76
N PHE A 252 8.11 6.89 -13.25
CA PHE A 252 7.11 5.85 -12.97
C PHE A 252 7.69 4.54 -12.41
N ASN A 253 9.00 4.34 -12.48
CA ASN A 253 9.62 3.12 -11.99
C ASN A 253 9.91 3.23 -10.49
N ILE A 254 9.24 2.42 -9.68
CA ILE A 254 9.43 2.40 -8.22
C ILE A 254 10.82 1.85 -7.89
N LEU A 255 11.68 2.69 -7.32
CA LEU A 255 13.00 2.32 -6.82
C LEU A 255 12.93 1.83 -5.37
N ALA A 256 12.13 2.49 -4.53
CA ALA A 256 11.92 2.10 -3.14
C ALA A 256 10.49 2.44 -2.71
N GLY A 257 9.93 1.61 -1.84
CA GLY A 257 8.65 1.88 -1.18
C GLY A 257 8.72 1.43 0.27
N TRP A 258 8.35 2.33 1.18
CA TRP A 258 8.43 2.11 2.62
C TRP A 258 7.14 2.57 3.29
N GLY A 259 6.68 1.85 4.32
CA GLY A 259 5.52 2.21 5.12
C GLY A 259 5.75 1.94 6.60
N VAL A 260 4.88 2.48 7.45
CA VAL A 260 4.87 2.21 8.90
C VAL A 260 4.87 0.71 9.21
N GLY A 261 5.52 0.34 10.31
CA GLY A 261 5.73 -1.06 10.71
C GLY A 261 6.84 -1.79 9.94
N VAL A 262 7.30 -1.25 8.80
CA VAL A 262 8.42 -1.81 8.03
C VAL A 262 9.75 -1.22 8.51
N GLY A 263 10.71 -2.09 8.82
CA GLY A 263 12.08 -1.70 9.18
C GLY A 263 12.95 -1.40 7.96
N THR A 264 14.19 -1.88 8.00
CA THR A 264 15.09 -1.86 6.84
C THR A 264 14.60 -2.83 5.78
N VAL A 265 14.55 -2.40 4.52
CA VAL A 265 14.27 -3.27 3.38
C VAL A 265 15.58 -3.64 2.70
N LEU A 266 15.74 -4.93 2.41
CA LEU A 266 16.96 -5.52 1.88
C LEU A 266 16.68 -6.24 0.57
N THR A 267 17.61 -6.09 -0.37
CA THR A 267 17.63 -6.89 -1.59
C THR A 267 18.35 -8.22 -1.34
N PRO A 268 17.99 -9.33 -2.03
CA PRO A 268 18.61 -10.65 -1.82
C PRO A 268 20.11 -10.64 -2.14
N ASP A 269 20.91 -11.45 -1.45
CA ASP A 269 22.39 -11.39 -1.50
C ASP A 269 23.01 -11.50 -2.91
N HIS A 270 22.28 -12.05 -3.89
CA HIS A 270 22.69 -12.22 -5.29
C HIS A 270 22.06 -11.22 -6.27
N VAL A 271 21.31 -10.23 -5.79
CA VAL A 271 20.62 -9.20 -6.60
C VAL A 271 20.85 -7.80 -6.03
N GLY A 272 21.14 -6.83 -6.90
CA GLY A 272 21.25 -5.43 -6.51
C GLY A 272 20.53 -4.49 -7.47
N TYR A 273 19.95 -3.41 -6.96
CA TYR A 273 19.27 -2.43 -7.82
C TYR A 273 20.30 -1.50 -8.48
N PRO A 274 20.40 -1.47 -9.82
CA PRO A 274 21.46 -0.73 -10.52
C PRO A 274 21.22 0.79 -10.50
N ILE A 275 22.28 1.52 -10.12
CA ILE A 275 22.37 2.99 -10.21
C ILE A 275 23.68 3.43 -10.83
N GLY A 276 23.74 4.64 -11.38
CA GLY A 276 24.93 5.16 -12.06
C GLY A 276 25.26 4.47 -13.39
N ASP A 277 24.26 3.83 -14.01
CA ASP A 277 24.34 3.25 -15.36
C ASP A 277 23.85 4.23 -16.44
N ASP A 278 23.96 3.85 -17.71
CA ASP A 278 23.60 4.73 -18.84
C ASP A 278 22.10 5.07 -18.89
N GLU A 279 21.27 4.28 -18.22
CA GLU A 279 19.82 4.49 -18.08
C GLU A 279 19.49 5.45 -16.95
N ASP A 280 20.46 5.83 -16.10
CA ASP A 280 20.22 6.69 -14.96
C ASP A 280 20.06 8.15 -15.41
N SER A 281 18.95 8.75 -15.03
CA SER A 281 18.73 10.19 -15.21
C SER A 281 19.49 11.00 -14.17
N GLY A 282 19.89 10.37 -13.05
CA GLY A 282 20.44 11.03 -11.88
C GLY A 282 19.40 11.72 -11.01
N TYR A 283 18.10 11.53 -11.29
CA TYR A 283 17.00 12.14 -10.55
C TYR A 283 15.93 11.13 -10.14
N VAL A 284 15.33 11.38 -8.99
CA VAL A 284 14.20 10.63 -8.46
C VAL A 284 13.13 11.58 -7.93
N ILE A 285 11.89 11.12 -7.86
CA ILE A 285 10.81 11.80 -7.12
C ILE A 285 10.52 11.01 -5.86
N MET A 286 10.50 11.67 -4.71
CA MET A 286 9.89 11.10 -3.51
C MET A 286 8.46 11.64 -3.39
N GLU A 287 7.53 10.72 -3.17
CA GLU A 287 6.17 10.97 -2.72
C GLU A 287 6.10 10.54 -1.25
N MET A 288 5.86 11.50 -0.37
CA MET A 288 5.70 11.28 1.07
C MET A 288 4.23 11.40 1.45
N HIS A 289 3.69 10.39 2.12
CA HIS A 289 2.34 10.44 2.69
C HIS A 289 2.41 10.79 4.18
N TYR A 290 1.85 11.96 4.51
CA TYR A 290 1.57 12.38 5.89
C TYR A 290 0.11 12.10 6.25
N ASP A 291 -0.08 11.33 7.32
CA ASP A 291 -1.38 11.07 7.94
C ASP A 291 -1.46 11.87 9.27
N ASN A 292 -2.28 12.92 9.28
CA ASN A 292 -2.47 13.87 10.37
C ASN A 292 -3.96 13.96 10.76
N PRO A 293 -4.59 12.86 11.22
CA PRO A 293 -6.03 12.81 11.47
C PRO A 293 -6.48 13.72 12.61
N GLN A 294 -5.55 14.12 13.49
CA GLN A 294 -5.79 15.05 14.59
C GLN A 294 -5.65 16.53 14.18
N LEU A 295 -5.29 16.81 12.92
CA LEU A 295 -5.07 18.17 12.39
C LEU A 295 -4.09 18.98 13.26
N ALA A 296 -3.06 18.31 13.79
CA ALA A 296 -2.07 18.94 14.65
C ALA A 296 -1.28 19.99 13.84
N SER A 297 -1.07 21.16 14.43
CA SER A 297 -0.37 22.28 13.78
C SER A 297 1.07 22.41 14.26
N GLY A 298 1.92 23.06 13.46
CA GLY A 298 3.33 23.31 13.82
C GLY A 298 4.30 22.17 13.54
N ILE A 299 3.83 21.05 13.00
CA ILE A 299 4.67 19.91 12.60
C ILE A 299 5.53 20.31 11.40
N HIS A 300 6.83 20.07 11.51
CA HIS A 300 7.80 20.23 10.43
C HIS A 300 8.55 18.92 10.22
N ASP A 301 8.68 18.49 8.98
CA ASP A 301 9.24 17.19 8.64
C ASP A 301 10.45 17.29 7.70
N SER A 302 11.46 16.47 7.98
CA SER A 302 12.61 16.22 7.10
C SER A 302 12.92 14.73 6.98
N SER A 303 11.87 13.91 7.00
CA SER A 303 11.96 12.46 6.92
C SER A 303 12.22 11.98 5.50
N GLY A 304 12.63 10.72 5.36
CA GLY A 304 12.87 10.09 4.06
C GLY A 304 13.58 8.75 4.22
N LEU A 305 14.42 8.40 3.24
CA LEU A 305 15.17 7.14 3.24
C LEU A 305 16.68 7.38 3.18
N ARG A 306 17.42 6.52 3.88
CA ARG A 306 18.85 6.29 3.64
C ARG A 306 19.01 5.06 2.77
N LEU A 307 19.76 5.19 1.68
CA LEU A 307 20.07 4.10 0.77
C LEU A 307 21.54 3.71 0.92
N THR A 308 21.80 2.41 0.99
CA THR A 308 23.16 1.84 1.05
C THR A 308 23.47 1.17 -0.27
N TYR A 309 24.63 1.49 -0.85
CA TYR A 309 25.03 1.02 -2.17
C TYR A 309 26.51 0.63 -2.22
N THR A 310 26.88 -0.22 -3.18
CA THR A 310 28.25 -0.77 -3.32
C THR A 310 28.73 -0.77 -4.78
N PRO A 311 30.04 -0.56 -5.04
CA PRO A 311 30.64 -0.79 -6.35
C PRO A 311 30.88 -2.29 -6.62
N GLU A 312 30.85 -3.14 -5.60
CA GLU A 312 30.95 -4.59 -5.73
C GLU A 312 29.62 -5.16 -6.20
N LEU A 313 29.46 -5.24 -7.52
CA LEU A 313 28.22 -5.69 -8.14
C LEU A 313 27.89 -7.13 -7.71
N ARG A 314 26.64 -7.34 -7.30
CA ARG A 314 26.06 -8.66 -7.13
C ARG A 314 25.88 -9.33 -8.49
N ASP A 315 25.61 -10.64 -8.46
CA ASP A 315 25.52 -11.47 -9.67
C ASP A 315 24.45 -10.96 -10.66
N ASN A 316 23.38 -10.35 -10.15
CA ASN A 316 22.24 -9.94 -10.97
C ASN A 316 21.83 -8.48 -10.73
N ASP A 317 21.47 -7.80 -11.83
CA ASP A 317 20.75 -6.54 -11.78
C ASP A 317 19.27 -6.79 -11.49
N MET A 318 18.73 -6.03 -10.54
CA MET A 318 17.29 -5.93 -10.34
C MET A 318 16.65 -5.10 -11.45
N GLY A 319 15.58 -5.63 -12.03
CA GLY A 319 14.61 -4.87 -12.82
C GLY A 319 13.31 -4.66 -12.04
N VAL A 320 12.49 -3.73 -12.54
CA VAL A 320 11.11 -3.54 -12.08
C VAL A 320 10.19 -3.65 -13.29
N LEU A 321 9.23 -4.58 -13.23
CA LEU A 321 8.24 -4.80 -14.29
C LEU A 321 6.86 -4.42 -13.74
N LEU A 322 6.27 -3.38 -14.32
CA LEU A 322 4.89 -3.00 -14.01
C LEU A 322 3.92 -3.87 -14.83
N VAL A 323 3.02 -4.58 -14.15
CA VAL A 323 1.98 -5.39 -14.80
C VAL A 323 0.62 -4.97 -14.29
N GLY A 324 -0.41 -5.03 -15.14
CA GLY A 324 -1.79 -4.84 -14.70
C GLY A 324 -2.67 -4.19 -15.76
N VAL A 325 -3.63 -3.38 -15.32
CA VAL A 325 -4.58 -2.70 -16.22
C VAL A 325 -3.92 -1.45 -16.80
N GLY A 326 -4.14 -1.20 -18.10
CA GLY A 326 -3.64 0.00 -18.75
C GLY A 326 -4.09 1.27 -18.04
N VAL A 327 -3.14 2.14 -17.70
CA VAL A 327 -3.38 3.40 -16.97
C VAL A 327 -3.92 4.46 -17.92
N ASN A 328 -5.19 4.33 -18.27
CA ASN A 328 -5.91 5.24 -19.15
C ASN A 328 -7.43 5.12 -18.92
N LYS A 329 -8.16 6.01 -19.57
CA LYS A 329 -9.61 6.15 -19.43
C LYS A 329 -10.44 4.95 -19.86
N TYR A 330 -9.83 3.93 -20.48
CA TYR A 330 -10.53 2.71 -20.87
C TYR A 330 -10.61 1.69 -19.73
N HIS A 331 -9.90 1.92 -18.62
CA HIS A 331 -10.23 1.30 -17.35
C HIS A 331 -11.41 2.04 -16.72
N VAL A 332 -12.50 1.33 -16.44
CA VAL A 332 -13.77 1.90 -15.99
C VAL A 332 -14.18 1.23 -14.68
N VAL A 333 -14.31 2.01 -13.61
CA VAL A 333 -14.89 1.60 -12.33
C VAL A 333 -16.26 2.28 -12.20
N PRO A 334 -17.36 1.53 -12.36
CA PRO A 334 -18.72 2.06 -12.20
C PRO A 334 -18.99 2.58 -10.79
N PRO A 335 -19.93 3.53 -10.59
CA PRO A 335 -20.41 3.91 -9.26
C PRO A 335 -21.34 2.84 -8.66
N HIS A 336 -21.59 2.94 -7.36
CA HIS A 336 -22.56 2.13 -6.61
C HIS A 336 -22.25 0.63 -6.53
N ALA A 337 -20.98 0.22 -6.71
CA ALA A 337 -20.57 -1.18 -6.64
C ALA A 337 -19.90 -1.48 -5.30
N GLU A 338 -20.39 -2.47 -4.56
CA GLU A 338 -19.73 -2.96 -3.33
C GLU A 338 -18.43 -3.71 -3.64
N ALA A 339 -18.42 -4.48 -4.73
CA ALA A 339 -17.25 -5.23 -5.18
C ALA A 339 -17.19 -5.28 -6.71
N PHE A 340 -16.60 -4.27 -7.33
CA PHE A 340 -16.32 -4.29 -8.77
C PHE A 340 -14.94 -4.89 -9.03
N VAL A 341 -14.87 -5.99 -9.81
CA VAL A 341 -13.60 -6.65 -10.12
C VAL A 341 -13.09 -6.23 -11.50
N SER A 342 -11.80 -5.86 -11.57
CA SER A 342 -11.07 -5.56 -12.79
C SER A 342 -9.77 -6.37 -12.82
N ALA A 343 -9.32 -6.77 -14.00
CA ALA A 343 -8.09 -7.53 -14.15
C ALA A 343 -7.25 -7.03 -15.34
N GLY A 344 -5.94 -7.13 -15.19
CA GLY A 344 -4.97 -6.83 -16.22
C GLY A 344 -3.90 -7.91 -16.33
N PHE A 345 -3.29 -8.01 -17.51
CA PHE A 345 -2.54 -9.19 -17.94
C PHE A 345 -1.25 -8.81 -18.65
N CYS A 346 -0.16 -9.47 -18.28
CA CYS A 346 0.96 -9.71 -19.18
C CYS A 346 0.86 -11.12 -19.76
N ASN A 347 0.40 -11.23 -21.00
CA ASN A 347 0.03 -12.52 -21.58
C ASN A 347 1.24 -13.33 -22.09
N SER A 348 0.99 -14.62 -22.34
CA SER A 348 1.97 -15.59 -22.86
C SER A 348 2.66 -15.17 -24.15
N ARG A 349 1.95 -14.49 -25.06
CA ARG A 349 2.54 -14.01 -26.31
C ARG A 349 3.58 -12.93 -26.04
N CYS A 350 3.28 -11.99 -25.15
CA CYS A 350 4.21 -10.93 -24.77
C CYS A 350 5.44 -11.51 -24.07
N LEU A 351 5.25 -12.31 -23.03
CA LEU A 351 6.37 -12.90 -22.29
C LEU A 351 7.19 -13.88 -23.15
N SER A 352 6.59 -14.59 -24.11
CA SER A 352 7.35 -15.40 -25.08
C SER A 352 8.22 -14.58 -26.01
N ALA A 353 7.80 -13.36 -26.36
CA ALA A 353 8.51 -12.49 -27.28
C ALA A 353 9.63 -11.71 -26.59
N GLU A 354 9.37 -11.24 -25.36
CA GLU A 354 10.27 -10.35 -24.62
C GLU A 354 11.27 -11.12 -23.73
N LEU A 355 10.88 -12.28 -23.19
CA LEU A 355 11.79 -13.07 -22.35
C LEU A 355 12.66 -14.01 -23.20
N GLY A 356 13.97 -13.76 -23.22
CA GLY A 356 14.96 -14.70 -23.76
C GLY A 356 15.33 -15.84 -22.81
N GLN A 357 15.02 -15.69 -21.52
CA GLN A 357 15.30 -16.65 -20.45
C GLN A 357 14.31 -16.42 -19.29
N PRO A 358 14.17 -17.37 -18.35
CA PRO A 358 13.35 -17.18 -17.16
C PRO A 358 13.84 -16.00 -16.31
N ILE A 359 12.90 -15.34 -15.65
CA ILE A 359 13.17 -14.35 -14.60
C ILE A 359 12.67 -14.88 -13.25
N HIS A 360 13.18 -14.30 -12.18
CA HIS A 360 12.87 -14.63 -10.80
C HIS A 360 12.36 -13.36 -10.10
N ILE A 361 11.11 -13.38 -9.69
CA ILE A 361 10.49 -12.31 -8.90
C ILE A 361 10.93 -12.50 -7.45
N VAL A 362 11.51 -11.44 -6.89
CA VAL A 362 12.03 -11.40 -5.51
C VAL A 362 11.21 -10.49 -4.60
N GLY A 363 10.43 -9.58 -5.19
CA GLY A 363 9.60 -8.66 -4.45
C GLY A 363 8.47 -8.09 -5.30
N VAL A 364 7.49 -7.51 -4.64
CA VAL A 364 6.28 -6.99 -5.28
C VAL A 364 5.82 -5.74 -4.54
N ASN A 365 5.34 -4.77 -5.31
CA ASN A 365 4.62 -3.61 -4.82
C ASN A 365 3.22 -3.65 -5.47
N LEU A 366 2.17 -3.76 -4.65
CA LEU A 366 0.78 -3.79 -5.13
C LEU A 366 0.20 -2.38 -5.01
N ALA A 367 -0.44 -1.91 -6.07
CA ALA A 367 -0.95 -0.55 -6.13
C ALA A 367 -2.36 -0.49 -6.72
N THR A 368 -3.24 0.19 -5.99
CA THR A 368 -4.52 0.76 -6.46
C THR A 368 -4.65 2.21 -5.98
N ARG A 369 -5.77 2.86 -6.28
CA ARG A 369 -6.15 4.18 -5.75
C ARG A 369 -7.33 4.02 -4.75
N PRO A 370 -7.93 5.11 -4.22
CA PRO A 370 -8.79 5.05 -3.04
C PRO A 370 -10.02 4.14 -3.10
N LEU A 371 -10.45 3.68 -4.28
CA LEU A 371 -11.56 2.73 -4.39
C LEU A 371 -11.10 1.29 -4.18
N GLY A 372 -9.81 0.98 -4.34
CA GLY A 372 -9.31 -0.40 -4.26
C GLY A 372 -9.31 -0.92 -2.83
N VAL A 373 -9.94 -2.08 -2.64
CA VAL A 373 -10.09 -2.76 -1.35
C VAL A 373 -9.46 -4.14 -1.31
N LYS A 374 -9.18 -4.73 -2.49
CA LYS A 374 -8.42 -5.98 -2.62
C LYS A 374 -7.55 -5.96 -3.86
N ILE A 375 -6.42 -6.63 -3.81
CA ILE A 375 -5.55 -6.83 -4.98
C ILE A 375 -4.79 -8.15 -4.88
N SER A 376 -4.64 -8.85 -6.00
CA SER A 376 -3.83 -10.07 -6.08
C SER A 376 -2.99 -10.09 -7.35
N ALA A 377 -1.83 -10.72 -7.24
CA ALA A 377 -0.86 -10.94 -8.29
C ALA A 377 -0.60 -12.45 -8.43
N ARG A 378 -0.72 -12.97 -9.65
CA ARG A 378 -0.61 -14.40 -9.93
C ARG A 378 0.19 -14.66 -11.20
N VAL A 379 0.79 -15.84 -11.29
CA VAL A 379 1.39 -16.38 -12.52
C VAL A 379 0.65 -17.64 -12.95
N ILE A 380 0.42 -17.77 -14.26
CA ILE A 380 -0.01 -19.01 -14.88
C ILE A 380 1.17 -19.61 -15.64
N HIS A 381 1.61 -20.78 -15.21
CA HIS A 381 2.63 -21.59 -15.87
C HIS A 381 2.02 -22.93 -16.30
N ASN A 382 2.04 -23.24 -17.59
CA ASN A 382 1.49 -24.50 -18.14
C ASN A 382 0.06 -24.83 -17.66
N GLY A 383 -0.79 -23.80 -17.54
CA GLY A 383 -2.18 -23.94 -17.08
C GLY A 383 -2.35 -24.10 -15.57
N THR A 384 -1.27 -24.04 -14.80
CA THR A 384 -1.31 -24.02 -13.33
C THR A 384 -1.15 -22.59 -12.84
N GLU A 385 -2.10 -22.14 -12.03
CA GLU A 385 -2.09 -20.82 -11.40
C GLU A 385 -1.36 -20.89 -10.06
N THR A 386 -0.43 -19.96 -9.84
CA THR A 386 0.31 -19.80 -8.58
C THR A 386 0.19 -18.35 -8.12
N GLU A 387 -0.14 -18.17 -6.85
CA GLU A 387 -0.19 -16.85 -6.22
C GLU A 387 1.22 -16.33 -5.96
N ILE A 388 1.46 -15.07 -6.35
CA ILE A 388 2.70 -14.35 -6.05
C ILE A 388 2.48 -13.49 -4.80
N ALA A 389 1.36 -12.77 -4.76
CA ALA A 389 0.95 -11.98 -3.61
C ALA A 389 -0.56 -11.75 -3.63
N ARG A 390 -1.14 -11.59 -2.45
CA ARG A 390 -2.54 -11.25 -2.23
C ARG A 390 -2.64 -10.26 -1.09
N GLU A 391 -3.64 -9.41 -1.20
CA GLU A 391 -4.05 -8.50 -0.16
C GLU A 391 -5.58 -8.40 -0.19
N ASP A 392 -6.24 -9.09 0.74
CA ASP A 392 -7.70 -9.09 0.84
C ASP A 392 -8.23 -7.95 1.72
N ASN A 393 -7.35 -7.21 2.39
CA ASN A 393 -7.66 -6.07 3.23
C ASN A 393 -6.88 -4.81 2.81
N TYR A 394 -6.74 -4.62 1.49
CA TYR A 394 -5.85 -3.62 0.90
C TYR A 394 -6.17 -2.22 1.41
N ASP A 395 -5.11 -1.45 1.67
CA ASP A 395 -5.20 -0.04 1.99
C ASP A 395 -4.35 0.76 1.02
N TYR A 396 -4.99 1.62 0.22
CA TYR A 396 -4.26 2.46 -0.73
C TYR A 396 -3.34 3.45 -0.03
N ASP A 397 -3.66 3.81 1.22
CA ASP A 397 -2.82 4.65 2.07
C ASP A 397 -1.62 3.88 2.63
N MET A 398 -1.47 2.58 2.34
CA MET A 398 -0.34 1.74 2.79
C MET A 398 0.32 0.97 1.62
N GLN A 399 1.00 1.70 0.75
CA GLN A 399 1.76 1.11 -0.37
C GLN A 399 3.22 0.85 0.03
N LEU A 400 3.62 -0.43 0.01
CA LEU A 400 4.96 -0.85 0.41
C LEU A 400 5.50 -1.96 -0.47
N THR A 401 6.83 -2.05 -0.52
CA THR A 401 7.52 -3.15 -1.19
C THR A 401 7.60 -4.36 -0.27
N ARG A 402 6.95 -5.46 -0.66
CA ARG A 402 7.03 -6.76 0.02
C ARG A 402 8.08 -7.62 -0.69
N MET A 403 9.13 -7.99 0.03
CA MET A 403 10.08 -9.01 -0.44
C MET A 403 9.47 -10.39 -0.21
N LEU A 404 9.54 -11.26 -1.22
CA LEU A 404 8.95 -12.60 -1.14
C LEU A 404 9.82 -13.52 -0.25
N LYS A 405 9.16 -14.40 0.50
CA LYS A 405 9.84 -15.47 1.26
C LYS A 405 10.54 -16.46 0.32
N GLU A 406 9.87 -16.76 -0.78
CA GLU A 406 10.35 -17.66 -1.83
C GLU A 406 10.26 -16.96 -3.18
N GLU A 407 11.30 -17.09 -3.99
CA GLU A 407 11.37 -16.46 -5.31
C GLU A 407 10.46 -17.19 -6.30
N ILE A 408 9.69 -16.44 -7.09
CA ILE A 408 8.79 -17.01 -8.11
C ILE A 408 9.47 -16.92 -9.47
N THR A 409 9.61 -18.06 -10.14
CA THR A 409 10.17 -18.11 -11.50
C THR A 409 9.08 -17.90 -12.54
N VAL A 410 9.31 -17.00 -13.48
CA VAL A 410 8.44 -16.73 -14.64
C VAL A 410 9.19 -17.12 -15.92
N TYR A 411 8.59 -18.01 -16.69
CA TYR A 411 9.17 -18.54 -17.93
C TYR A 411 8.64 -17.82 -19.17
N PRO A 412 9.38 -17.82 -20.29
CA PRO A 412 8.82 -17.47 -21.58
C PRO A 412 7.57 -18.34 -21.87
N GLY A 413 6.44 -17.70 -22.16
CA GLY A 413 5.16 -18.37 -22.37
C GLY A 413 4.21 -18.37 -21.17
N ASP A 414 4.64 -17.91 -20.00
CA ASP A 414 3.78 -17.72 -18.83
C ASP A 414 2.85 -16.51 -19.00
N SER A 415 1.87 -16.37 -18.10
CA SER A 415 1.06 -15.15 -18.02
C SER A 415 1.02 -14.62 -16.60
N LEU A 416 1.19 -13.32 -16.45
CA LEU A 416 1.02 -12.62 -15.17
C LEU A 416 -0.35 -11.95 -15.13
N ILE A 417 -1.04 -12.07 -13.99
CA ILE A 417 -2.40 -11.57 -13.79
C ILE A 417 -2.43 -10.71 -12.55
N ILE A 418 -2.89 -9.46 -12.70
CA ILE A 418 -3.22 -8.58 -11.58
C ILE A 418 -4.73 -8.40 -11.56
N GLU A 419 -5.35 -8.69 -10.43
CA GLU A 419 -6.79 -8.56 -10.22
C GLU A 419 -7.05 -7.63 -9.05
N CYS A 420 -7.89 -6.62 -9.24
CA CYS A 420 -8.25 -5.62 -8.24
C CYS A 420 -9.75 -5.62 -7.99
N THR A 421 -10.15 -5.47 -6.73
CA THR A 421 -11.55 -5.26 -6.34
C THR A 421 -11.73 -3.86 -5.81
N TYR A 422 -12.79 -3.18 -6.25
CA TYR A 422 -13.10 -1.81 -5.90
C TYR A 422 -14.44 -1.69 -5.15
N ASP A 423 -14.48 -0.88 -4.10
CA ASP A 423 -15.71 -0.39 -3.47
C ASP A 423 -15.97 1.05 -3.91
N SER A 424 -17.00 1.21 -4.75
CA SER A 424 -17.47 2.49 -5.27
C SER A 424 -18.90 2.82 -4.80
N THR A 425 -19.39 2.19 -3.74
CA THR A 425 -20.76 2.38 -3.20
C THR A 425 -21.09 3.84 -2.94
N HIS A 426 -20.09 4.61 -2.49
CA HIS A 426 -20.18 6.02 -2.13
C HIS A 426 -20.00 6.99 -3.31
N LYS A 427 -19.72 6.50 -4.52
CA LYS A 427 -19.58 7.32 -5.73
C LYS A 427 -20.90 7.45 -6.47
N GLU A 428 -21.15 8.64 -7.01
CA GLU A 428 -22.32 8.95 -7.87
C GLU A 428 -21.98 8.88 -9.37
N HIS A 429 -20.69 8.88 -9.70
CA HIS A 429 -20.19 8.96 -11.07
C HIS A 429 -19.09 7.94 -11.28
N VAL A 430 -18.95 7.52 -12.54
CA VAL A 430 -17.88 6.62 -12.99
C VAL A 430 -16.51 7.20 -12.66
N THR A 431 -15.64 6.36 -12.12
CA THR A 431 -14.21 6.64 -11.96
C THR A 431 -13.45 5.93 -13.08
N PHE A 432 -12.61 6.68 -13.78
CA PHE A 432 -11.80 6.16 -14.88
C PHE A 432 -10.38 5.87 -14.40
N GLY A 433 -9.67 5.02 -15.13
CA GLY A 433 -8.24 4.86 -14.90
C GLY A 433 -7.43 6.02 -15.44
N GLY A 434 -6.29 6.28 -14.81
CA GLY A 434 -5.45 7.41 -15.20
C GLY A 434 -4.41 7.77 -14.15
N LEU A 435 -3.82 8.94 -14.35
CA LEU A 435 -2.71 9.44 -13.54
C LEU A 435 -3.13 10.53 -12.56
N ASP A 436 -4.38 11.01 -12.65
CA ASP A 436 -4.91 11.96 -11.67
C ASP A 436 -5.13 11.28 -10.32
N ILE A 437 -5.10 12.07 -9.25
CA ILE A 437 -5.39 11.58 -7.89
C ILE A 437 -6.84 11.12 -7.75
N LYS A 438 -7.74 11.58 -8.64
CA LYS A 438 -9.15 11.17 -8.71
C LYS A 438 -9.40 9.95 -9.58
N ASP A 439 -8.39 9.51 -10.34
CA ASP A 439 -8.47 8.35 -11.21
C ASP A 439 -8.12 7.07 -10.44
N GLU A 440 -8.42 5.92 -11.04
CA GLU A 440 -8.08 4.59 -10.53
C GLU A 440 -6.88 3.94 -11.24
N LEU A 441 -6.29 2.94 -10.57
CA LEU A 441 -5.27 2.08 -11.17
C LEU A 441 -5.35 0.65 -10.59
N CYS A 442 -4.78 -0.31 -11.32
CA CYS A 442 -4.65 -1.70 -10.91
C CYS A 442 -3.30 -2.21 -11.39
N LEU A 443 -2.27 -2.14 -10.56
CA LEU A 443 -0.91 -2.48 -10.96
C LEU A 443 -0.17 -3.28 -9.89
N ALA A 444 0.76 -4.12 -10.34
CA ALA A 444 1.83 -4.66 -9.52
C ALA A 444 3.19 -4.32 -10.13
N GLY A 445 4.09 -3.78 -9.32
CA GLY A 445 5.50 -3.61 -9.65
C GLY A 445 6.31 -4.80 -9.14
N PHE A 446 6.66 -5.72 -10.03
CA PHE A 446 7.50 -6.86 -9.68
C PHE A 446 8.97 -6.46 -9.70
N GLN A 447 9.66 -6.65 -8.59
CA GLN A 447 11.12 -6.63 -8.53
C GLN A 447 11.62 -8.01 -8.94
N TYR A 448 12.48 -8.06 -9.96
CA TYR A 448 12.90 -9.32 -10.53
C TYR A 448 14.36 -9.29 -11.00
N TYR A 449 14.91 -10.46 -11.30
CA TYR A 449 16.17 -10.62 -12.00
C TYR A 449 16.12 -11.83 -12.96
N PRO A 450 17.03 -11.94 -13.95
CA PRO A 450 17.90 -10.88 -14.44
C PRO A 450 17.09 -9.79 -15.17
N LYS A 451 17.48 -8.53 -15.01
CA LYS A 451 16.88 -7.37 -15.70
C LYS A 451 16.79 -7.58 -17.22
N PHE A 452 15.64 -7.24 -17.82
CA PHE A 452 15.44 -7.16 -19.28
C PHE A 452 14.80 -5.83 -19.68
N ASN A 453 14.54 -5.63 -20.97
CA ASN A 453 14.23 -4.31 -21.53
C ASN A 453 12.77 -3.86 -21.37
N LEU A 454 11.86 -4.73 -20.94
CA LEU A 454 10.45 -4.37 -20.76
C LEU A 454 10.25 -3.75 -19.38
N THR A 455 9.73 -2.53 -19.34
CA THR A 455 9.43 -1.79 -18.11
C THR A 455 8.00 -1.97 -17.66
N ASP A 456 7.07 -2.13 -18.60
CA ASP A 456 5.67 -2.32 -18.33
C ASP A 456 5.02 -3.28 -19.32
N CYS A 457 4.06 -4.05 -18.82
CA CYS A 457 3.26 -4.98 -19.58
C CYS A 457 1.82 -4.92 -19.08
N VAL A 458 1.01 -4.09 -19.72
CA VAL A 458 -0.35 -3.79 -19.27
C VAL A 458 -1.37 -4.21 -20.32
N SER A 459 -2.59 -4.50 -19.89
CA SER A 459 -3.67 -4.80 -20.81
C SER A 459 -4.91 -3.95 -20.58
N THR A 460 -5.68 -3.73 -21.63
CA THR A 460 -7.01 -3.14 -21.55
C THR A 460 -8.06 -4.08 -22.12
N PRO A 461 -9.30 -4.07 -21.60
CA PRO A 461 -10.41 -4.75 -22.25
C PRO A 461 -10.60 -4.24 -23.68
N SER A 462 -11.13 -5.08 -24.57
CA SER A 462 -11.47 -4.68 -25.93
C SER A 462 -12.45 -3.52 -25.90
N LEU A 463 -12.12 -2.46 -26.65
CA LEU A 463 -12.97 -1.28 -26.74
C LEU A 463 -14.36 -1.65 -27.28
N TYR A 464 -14.48 -2.65 -28.15
CA TYR A 464 -15.77 -3.15 -28.62
C TYR A 464 -16.64 -3.68 -27.47
N THR A 465 -16.04 -4.34 -26.48
CA THR A 465 -16.75 -4.85 -25.30
C THR A 465 -17.27 -3.71 -24.44
N THR A 466 -16.42 -2.72 -24.12
CA THR A 466 -16.83 -1.59 -23.27
C THR A 466 -17.82 -0.66 -23.96
N THR A 467 -17.58 -0.32 -25.24
CA THR A 467 -18.46 0.54 -26.03
C THR A 467 -19.81 -0.11 -26.32
N GLY A 468 -19.83 -1.41 -26.64
CA GLY A 468 -21.05 -2.17 -26.86
C GLY A 468 -21.95 -2.19 -25.63
N PHE A 469 -21.36 -2.31 -24.42
CA PHE A 469 -22.11 -2.22 -23.17
C PHE A 469 -22.74 -0.84 -22.95
N ALA A 470 -22.06 0.23 -23.37
CA ALA A 470 -22.60 1.59 -23.33
C ALA A 470 -23.68 1.85 -24.40
N GLY A 471 -23.94 0.90 -25.30
CA GLY A 471 -24.91 1.05 -26.39
C GLY A 471 -24.37 1.72 -27.64
N ILE A 472 -23.04 1.91 -27.73
CA ILE A 472 -22.38 2.37 -28.95
C ILE A 472 -22.41 1.22 -29.97
N GLN A 473 -22.84 1.53 -31.19
CA GLN A 473 -23.00 0.55 -32.26
C GLN A 473 -21.79 0.54 -33.21
N ASP A 474 -21.18 1.71 -33.42
CA ASP A 474 -20.02 1.84 -34.28
C ASP A 474 -19.18 3.06 -33.87
N ALA A 475 -17.86 2.95 -34.01
CA ALA A 475 -16.91 3.99 -33.69
C ALA A 475 -15.55 3.79 -34.38
N ASP A 476 -14.93 4.89 -34.76
CA ASP A 476 -13.57 4.92 -35.31
C ASP A 476 -12.56 5.27 -34.22
N PHE A 477 -11.51 4.46 -34.07
CA PHE A 477 -10.42 4.75 -33.15
C PHE A 477 -9.31 5.55 -33.87
N ASP A 478 -9.02 6.74 -33.36
CA ASP A 478 -7.91 7.55 -33.83
C ASP A 478 -6.63 7.16 -33.07
N TYR A 479 -5.68 6.56 -33.78
CA TYR A 479 -4.42 6.09 -33.20
C TYR A 479 -3.43 7.23 -32.90
N ASP A 480 -3.59 8.41 -33.49
CA ASP A 480 -2.71 9.56 -33.22
C ASP A 480 -3.11 10.25 -31.92
N THR A 481 -4.42 10.36 -31.66
CA THR A 481 -4.95 11.00 -30.45
C THR A 481 -5.32 10.02 -29.35
N LEU A 482 -5.39 8.71 -29.65
CA LEU A 482 -5.90 7.66 -28.78
C LEU A 482 -7.34 7.93 -28.33
N GLU A 483 -8.15 8.50 -29.22
CA GLU A 483 -9.54 8.87 -28.97
C GLU A 483 -10.51 8.02 -29.79
N LEU A 484 -11.72 7.86 -29.26
CA LEU A 484 -12.78 7.09 -29.90
C LEU A 484 -13.87 8.02 -30.44
N ASN A 485 -14.04 8.04 -31.76
CA ASN A 485 -15.03 8.84 -32.46
C ASN A 485 -16.29 8.02 -32.73
N ILE A 486 -17.34 8.26 -31.96
CA ILE A 486 -18.61 7.52 -32.08
C ILE A 486 -19.34 7.91 -33.38
N THR A 487 -19.60 6.93 -34.24
CA THR A 487 -20.28 7.10 -35.53
C THR A 487 -21.71 6.53 -35.54
N ALA A 488 -22.04 5.61 -34.62
CA ALA A 488 -23.40 5.12 -34.41
C ALA A 488 -23.65 4.68 -32.95
N PRO A 489 -24.89 4.76 -32.43
CA PRO A 489 -26.11 5.23 -33.09
C PRO A 489 -26.15 6.77 -33.26
N ALA A 490 -27.01 7.27 -34.14
CA ALA A 490 -27.11 8.71 -34.44
C ALA A 490 -27.31 9.61 -33.20
N ALA A 491 -27.96 9.09 -32.15
CA ALA A 491 -28.17 9.82 -30.89
C ALA A 491 -26.89 10.02 -30.06
N MET A 492 -25.83 9.24 -30.34
CA MET A 492 -24.54 9.30 -29.62
C MET A 492 -23.41 9.90 -30.47
N VAL A 493 -23.67 10.25 -31.74
CA VAL A 493 -22.67 10.86 -32.61
C VAL A 493 -22.21 12.19 -32.03
N GLY A 494 -20.89 12.33 -31.84
CA GLY A 494 -20.27 13.51 -31.23
C GLY A 494 -20.14 13.46 -29.71
N MET A 495 -20.67 12.42 -29.04
CA MET A 495 -20.33 12.14 -27.64
C MET A 495 -18.89 11.62 -27.56
N THR A 496 -18.21 11.92 -26.45
CA THR A 496 -16.95 11.26 -26.12
C THR A 496 -17.22 9.85 -25.56
N TYR A 497 -16.18 8.99 -25.53
CA TYR A 497 -16.26 7.70 -24.85
C TYR A 497 -16.70 7.85 -23.38
N GLU A 498 -16.13 8.82 -22.67
CA GLU A 498 -16.43 9.08 -21.27
C GLU A 498 -17.89 9.51 -21.07
N ASP A 499 -18.41 10.38 -21.95
CA ASP A 499 -19.81 10.81 -21.89
C ASP A 499 -20.77 9.64 -22.09
N ALA A 500 -20.47 8.74 -23.05
CA ALA A 500 -21.29 7.57 -23.31
C ALA A 500 -21.29 6.59 -22.12
N ILE A 501 -20.12 6.34 -21.53
CA ILE A 501 -19.99 5.47 -20.34
C ILE A 501 -20.69 6.07 -19.12
N ARG A 502 -20.59 7.39 -18.92
CA ARG A 502 -21.31 8.09 -17.84
C ARG A 502 -22.83 8.10 -18.04
N ALA A 503 -23.31 8.02 -19.27
CA ALA A 503 -24.74 7.97 -19.59
C ALA A 503 -25.37 6.60 -19.32
N VAL A 504 -24.57 5.56 -19.09
CA VAL A 504 -25.09 4.25 -18.65
C VAL A 504 -25.81 4.43 -17.31
N PRO A 505 -27.07 3.96 -17.16
CA PRO A 505 -27.77 4.06 -15.89
C PRO A 505 -27.26 2.96 -14.96
N TRP A 506 -26.15 3.25 -14.28
CA TRP A 506 -25.44 2.34 -13.39
C TRP A 506 -26.29 1.97 -12.17
N THR A 507 -26.31 0.68 -11.89
CA THR A 507 -26.82 0.06 -10.66
C THR A 507 -25.76 -0.95 -10.22
N GLU A 508 -25.80 -1.37 -8.96
CA GLU A 508 -24.92 -2.43 -8.45
C GLU A 508 -24.96 -3.69 -9.35
N GLU A 509 -26.16 -4.16 -9.70
CA GLU A 509 -26.36 -5.31 -10.61
C GLU A 509 -25.71 -5.11 -11.99
N LYS A 510 -25.78 -3.89 -12.54
CA LYS A 510 -25.14 -3.57 -13.82
C LYS A 510 -23.64 -3.45 -13.70
N ALA A 511 -23.12 -2.93 -12.60
CA ALA A 511 -21.69 -2.88 -12.34
C ALA A 511 -21.12 -4.32 -12.27
N GLN A 512 -21.84 -5.23 -11.61
CA GLN A 512 -21.47 -6.65 -11.58
C GLN A 512 -21.53 -7.28 -12.98
N THR A 513 -22.62 -7.06 -13.72
CA THR A 513 -22.76 -7.56 -15.10
C THR A 513 -21.64 -7.04 -16.00
N PHE A 514 -21.25 -5.78 -15.83
CA PHE A 514 -20.14 -5.17 -16.56
C PHE A 514 -18.81 -5.84 -16.20
N SER A 515 -18.53 -6.04 -14.90
CA SER A 515 -17.34 -6.75 -14.42
C SER A 515 -17.24 -8.15 -15.03
N ASP A 516 -18.30 -8.94 -14.94
CA ASP A 516 -18.35 -10.30 -15.50
C ASP A 516 -18.13 -10.30 -17.03
N MET A 517 -18.72 -9.33 -17.74
CA MET A 517 -18.53 -9.19 -19.17
C MET A 517 -17.08 -8.82 -19.53
N LEU A 518 -16.43 -7.94 -18.77
CA LEU A 518 -15.02 -7.60 -18.98
C LEU A 518 -14.12 -8.80 -18.75
N LEU A 519 -14.30 -9.51 -17.63
CA LEU A 519 -13.46 -10.67 -17.26
C LEU A 519 -13.60 -11.84 -18.23
N ASN A 520 -14.77 -12.01 -18.85
CA ASN A 520 -15.01 -13.01 -19.90
C ASN A 520 -14.70 -12.48 -21.33
N GLY A 521 -14.25 -11.23 -21.44
CA GLY A 521 -14.02 -10.53 -22.69
C GLY A 521 -12.63 -10.78 -23.30
N ILE A 522 -12.34 -10.05 -24.37
CA ILE A 522 -11.03 -10.04 -25.01
C ILE A 522 -10.21 -8.89 -24.43
N PHE A 523 -8.93 -9.15 -24.14
CA PHE A 523 -7.98 -8.13 -23.71
C PHE A 523 -6.90 -7.89 -24.76
N HIS A 524 -6.44 -6.65 -24.86
CA HIS A 524 -5.27 -6.27 -25.65
C HIS A 524 -4.12 -5.94 -24.72
N THR A 525 -3.05 -6.73 -24.78
CA THR A 525 -1.82 -6.51 -24.01
C THR A 525 -0.86 -5.63 -24.81
N ARG A 526 -0.31 -4.60 -24.16
CA ARG A 526 0.80 -3.79 -24.63
C ARG A 526 2.07 -4.21 -23.91
N CYS A 527 2.99 -4.71 -24.73
CA CYS A 527 4.42 -4.55 -24.61
C CYS A 527 4.91 -4.00 -25.97
#